data_AF-A0A7V0R1S6-F1
#
_entry.id   AF-A0A7V0R1S6-F1
#
_cell.length_a   1.000
_cell.length_b   1.000
_cell.length_c   1.000
_cell.angle_alpha   90.00
_cell.angle_beta   90.00
_cell.angle_gamma   90.00
#
_symmetry.space_group_name_H-M   'P 1'
#
loop_
_entity.id
_entity.type
_entity.pdbx_description
1 polymer ?
#
loop_
_entity_poly.entity_id
_entity_poly.type
_entity_poly.pdbx_seq_one_letter_code
_entity_poly.pdbx_strand_id
1 'polypeptide(L)'
;MKYVQSGGLLDRIKILKSPWKSDFIRLVKGARKSIHLASPYIKKDIALLIVDHANPNIKINYLNSFKLSNFYRGASDLEAIEILHNNNVNLKSYHQLHAKVFIFDGKKSVVTSGNLTSGGLLHNYEYGLLVDDAELSSKITDDYQNIFRDKELTGRITIDVINKASQILRSVPKERKTRFQLEDKELFKRVPVEEIDADKYEGGVDSIRANLKGWEKDVFDVLNEINLDIFKLKDVYKYEDRLKSLHPRNRYVKDKIRQQLQVLRDLGLLQFLGGGVYRKLWKG
;
A
#
# COMPACT_ATOMS: atom_id res chain seq x y z
N MET A 1 -10.08 48.54 -18.18
CA MET A 1 -10.45 47.45 -17.25
C MET A 1 -10.40 46.14 -18.01
N LYS A 2 -9.43 45.26 -17.72
CA LYS A 2 -9.42 43.90 -18.28
C LYS A 2 -10.34 43.04 -17.41
N TYR A 3 -11.48 42.63 -17.97
CA TYR A 3 -12.31 41.59 -17.39
C TYR A 3 -11.48 40.31 -17.32
N VAL A 4 -11.02 39.94 -16.14
CA VAL A 4 -10.56 38.58 -15.87
C VAL A 4 -11.84 37.75 -15.82
N GLN A 5 -12.13 37.01 -16.90
CA GLN A 5 -13.12 35.95 -16.85
C GLN A 5 -12.65 34.94 -15.81
N SER A 6 -13.21 34.99 -14.61
CA SER A 6 -13.11 33.91 -13.65
C SER A 6 -13.95 32.76 -14.21
N GLY A 7 -13.33 31.91 -15.04
CA GLY A 7 -13.91 30.64 -15.45
C GLY A 7 -14.42 29.91 -14.21
N GLY A 8 -15.67 29.46 -14.27
CA GLY A 8 -16.36 28.87 -13.13
C GLY A 8 -15.65 27.61 -12.63
N LEU A 9 -15.95 27.18 -11.41
CA LEU A 9 -15.38 25.95 -10.84
C LEU A 9 -15.54 24.73 -11.77
N LEU A 10 -16.64 24.68 -12.54
CA LEU A 10 -16.92 23.63 -13.52
C LEU A 10 -15.95 23.61 -14.71
N ASP A 11 -15.37 24.75 -15.11
CA ASP A 11 -14.41 24.80 -16.24
C ASP A 11 -13.05 24.20 -15.86
N ARG A 12 -12.78 24.11 -14.55
CA ARG A 12 -11.54 23.62 -13.96
C ARG A 12 -11.59 22.15 -13.55
N ILE A 13 -12.75 21.51 -13.63
CA ILE A 13 -12.91 20.09 -13.30
C ILE A 13 -13.43 19.35 -14.53
N LYS A 14 -12.68 18.35 -14.97
CA LYS A 14 -13.01 17.56 -16.17
C LYS A 14 -13.31 16.13 -15.76
N ILE A 15 -14.36 15.57 -16.35
CA ILE A 15 -14.63 14.14 -16.24
C ILE A 15 -13.49 13.38 -16.91
N LEU A 16 -13.01 12.35 -16.23
CA LEU A 16 -11.99 11.42 -16.72
C LEU A 16 -12.62 10.03 -16.80
N LYS A 17 -12.76 9.50 -18.02
CA LYS A 17 -13.27 8.15 -18.26
C LYS A 17 -12.19 7.27 -18.86
N SER A 18 -12.19 5.98 -18.54
CA SER A 18 -11.37 4.99 -19.22
C SER A 18 -11.63 4.94 -20.74
N PRO A 19 -10.60 4.73 -21.58
CA PRO A 19 -9.18 4.68 -21.24
C PRO A 19 -8.61 6.09 -21.06
N TRP A 20 -7.79 6.27 -20.02
CA TRP A 20 -7.19 7.59 -19.70
C TRP A 20 -5.67 7.52 -19.47
N LYS A 21 -5.03 6.41 -19.87
CA LYS A 21 -3.56 6.26 -19.83
C LYS A 21 -2.83 7.44 -20.50
N SER A 22 -3.33 7.95 -21.63
CA SER A 22 -2.71 9.07 -22.34
C SER A 22 -2.77 10.37 -21.53
N ASP A 23 -3.87 10.63 -20.83
CA ASP A 23 -4.00 11.74 -19.88
C ASP A 23 -3.02 11.60 -18.72
N PHE A 24 -2.93 10.39 -18.14
CA PHE A 24 -1.97 10.11 -17.08
C PHE A 24 -0.52 10.37 -17.52
N ILE A 25 -0.14 9.89 -18.71
CA ILE A 25 1.19 10.15 -19.30
C ILE A 25 1.44 11.66 -19.44
N ARG A 26 0.47 12.43 -19.96
CA ARG A 26 0.62 13.88 -20.10
C ARG A 26 0.82 14.58 -18.76
N LEU A 27 0.10 14.16 -17.72
CA LEU A 27 0.23 14.71 -16.38
C LEU A 27 1.59 14.39 -15.76
N VAL A 28 2.05 13.14 -15.86
CA VAL A 28 3.38 12.71 -15.40
C VAL A 28 4.48 13.48 -16.13
N LYS A 29 4.42 13.55 -17.47
CA LYS A 29 5.36 14.34 -18.31
C LYS A 29 5.29 15.83 -18.02
N GLY A 30 4.15 16.33 -17.56
CA GLY A 30 3.89 17.75 -17.30
C GLY A 30 4.41 18.24 -15.95
N ALA A 31 4.60 17.34 -14.98
CA ALA A 31 5.05 17.71 -13.63
C ALA A 31 6.49 18.26 -13.63
N ARG A 32 6.74 19.31 -12.85
CA ARG A 32 8.03 20.02 -12.78
C ARG A 32 8.57 20.18 -11.37
N LYS A 33 7.77 19.95 -10.34
CA LYS A 33 8.13 20.11 -8.93
C LYS A 33 7.99 18.79 -8.17
N SER A 34 6.86 18.12 -8.29
CA SER A 34 6.60 16.89 -7.53
C SER A 34 5.42 16.10 -8.07
N ILE A 35 5.46 14.78 -7.85
CA ILE A 35 4.31 13.89 -8.04
C ILE A 35 4.00 13.22 -6.71
N HIS A 36 2.72 13.17 -6.35
CA HIS A 36 2.24 12.38 -5.22
C HIS A 36 1.17 11.41 -5.70
N LEU A 37 1.40 10.13 -5.43
CA LEU A 37 0.52 9.06 -5.87
C LEU A 37 -0.02 8.33 -4.63
N ALA A 38 -1.31 8.09 -4.58
CA ALA A 38 -1.94 7.17 -3.65
C ALA A 38 -2.73 6.16 -4.45
N SER A 39 -2.38 4.88 -4.36
CA SER A 39 -3.18 3.80 -4.96
C SER A 39 -2.84 2.48 -4.28
N PRO A 40 -3.84 1.67 -3.89
CA PRO A 40 -3.63 0.39 -3.24
C PRO A 40 -2.77 -0.56 -4.07
N TYR A 41 -2.94 -0.55 -5.40
CA TYR A 41 -2.36 -1.51 -6.33
C TYR A 41 -1.58 -0.80 -7.44
N ILE A 42 -0.48 -1.42 -7.85
CA ILE A 42 0.32 -0.98 -8.98
C ILE A 42 0.81 -2.17 -9.81
N LYS A 43 0.85 -2.00 -11.13
CA LYS A 43 1.42 -2.97 -12.08
C LYS A 43 2.75 -2.50 -12.66
N LYS A 44 3.59 -3.47 -13.04
CA LYS A 44 4.96 -3.23 -13.55
C LYS A 44 4.99 -2.24 -14.71
N ASP A 45 4.10 -2.42 -15.68
CA ASP A 45 4.01 -1.56 -16.86
C ASP A 45 3.69 -0.10 -16.50
N ILE A 46 2.88 0.13 -15.47
CA ILE A 46 2.56 1.47 -14.99
C ILE A 46 3.73 2.08 -14.19
N ALA A 47 4.46 1.27 -13.40
CA ALA A 47 5.67 1.73 -12.73
C ALA A 47 6.74 2.19 -13.75
N LEU A 48 6.99 1.38 -14.79
CA LEU A 48 7.89 1.75 -15.90
C LEU A 48 7.44 3.05 -16.58
N LEU A 49 6.15 3.14 -16.92
CA LEU A 49 5.58 4.35 -17.51
C LEU A 49 5.86 5.59 -16.66
N ILE A 50 5.69 5.51 -15.33
CA ILE A 50 5.95 6.64 -14.43
C ILE A 50 7.41 7.07 -14.51
N VAL A 51 8.35 6.12 -14.33
CA VAL A 51 9.79 6.45 -14.26
C VAL A 51 10.36 6.89 -15.62
N ASP A 52 9.84 6.34 -16.72
CA ASP A 52 10.28 6.69 -18.08
C ASP A 52 9.81 8.09 -18.53
N HIS A 53 8.76 8.61 -17.89
CA HIS A 53 8.08 9.83 -18.33
C HIS A 53 8.20 10.99 -17.34
N ALA A 54 8.42 10.71 -16.06
CA ALA A 54 8.60 11.74 -15.05
C ALA A 54 9.94 12.47 -15.28
N ASN A 55 9.99 13.74 -14.90
CA ASN A 55 11.24 14.46 -14.88
C ASN A 55 12.19 13.83 -13.82
N PRO A 56 13.43 13.45 -14.15
CA PRO A 56 14.32 12.78 -13.20
C PRO A 56 14.70 13.64 -11.98
N ASN A 57 14.51 14.96 -12.06
CA ASN A 57 14.85 15.91 -11.00
C ASN A 57 13.70 16.22 -10.02
N ILE A 58 12.51 15.64 -10.24
CA ILE A 58 11.35 15.91 -9.37
C ILE A 58 11.17 14.83 -8.31
N LYS A 59 10.66 15.23 -7.15
CA LYS A 59 10.36 14.30 -6.07
C LYS A 59 9.06 13.56 -6.35
N ILE A 60 9.11 12.23 -6.37
CA ILE A 60 7.93 11.36 -6.45
C ILE A 60 7.72 10.69 -5.09
N ASN A 61 6.52 10.82 -4.54
CA ASN A 61 6.08 10.09 -3.36
C ASN A 61 4.96 9.13 -3.76
N TYR A 62 4.99 7.89 -3.27
CA TYR A 62 3.93 6.93 -3.51
C TYR A 62 3.49 6.25 -2.22
N LEU A 63 2.18 6.32 -1.95
CA LEU A 63 1.47 5.62 -0.90
C LEU A 63 0.79 4.38 -1.49
N ASN A 64 1.23 3.19 -1.06
CA ASN A 64 0.72 1.89 -1.48
C ASN A 64 0.08 1.15 -0.29
N SER A 65 -0.82 0.20 -0.54
CA SER A 65 -1.41 -0.60 0.56
C SER A 65 -0.44 -1.62 1.18
N PHE A 66 0.52 -2.09 0.38
CA PHE A 66 1.62 -3.02 0.68
C PHE A 66 1.21 -4.23 1.53
N LYS A 67 0.18 -4.97 1.09
CA LYS A 67 -0.21 -6.25 1.71
C LYS A 67 0.35 -7.41 0.90
N LEU A 68 0.90 -8.44 1.56
CA LEU A 68 1.44 -9.62 0.88
C LEU A 68 0.39 -10.35 0.05
N SER A 69 -0.85 -10.39 0.53
CA SER A 69 -2.01 -10.94 -0.19
C SER A 69 -2.24 -10.28 -1.56
N ASN A 70 -2.04 -8.97 -1.68
CA ASN A 70 -2.20 -8.25 -2.95
C ASN A 70 -1.18 -8.68 -4.00
N PHE A 71 0.06 -8.94 -3.57
CA PHE A 71 1.11 -9.45 -4.45
C PHE A 71 0.89 -10.92 -4.78
N TYR A 72 0.51 -11.71 -3.78
CA TYR A 72 0.23 -13.13 -3.92
C TYR A 72 -0.90 -13.42 -4.91
N ARG A 73 -2.02 -12.69 -4.80
CA ARG A 73 -3.18 -12.80 -5.70
C ARG A 73 -2.95 -12.12 -7.06
N GLY A 74 -1.82 -11.44 -7.25
CA GLY A 74 -1.53 -10.70 -8.47
C GLY A 74 -2.40 -9.46 -8.69
N ALA A 75 -2.99 -8.87 -7.64
CA ALA A 75 -3.67 -7.58 -7.75
C ALA A 75 -2.66 -6.42 -7.91
N SER A 76 -1.49 -6.55 -7.27
CA SER A 76 -0.34 -5.63 -7.40
C SER A 76 0.91 -6.43 -7.72
N ASP A 77 1.89 -5.82 -8.38
CA ASP A 77 3.18 -6.46 -8.67
C ASP A 77 4.25 -5.96 -7.68
N LEU A 78 4.96 -6.88 -7.02
CA LEU A 78 6.08 -6.49 -6.15
C LEU A 78 7.24 -5.90 -6.97
N GLU A 79 7.44 -6.38 -8.21
CA GLU A 79 8.43 -5.85 -9.15
C GLU A 79 8.18 -4.37 -9.48
N ALA A 80 6.91 -3.93 -9.52
CA ALA A 80 6.58 -2.52 -9.71
C ALA A 80 7.11 -1.64 -8.55
N ILE A 81 7.01 -2.14 -7.31
CA ILE A 81 7.54 -1.45 -6.13
C ILE A 81 9.07 -1.38 -6.20
N GLU A 82 9.72 -2.47 -6.60
CA GLU A 82 11.17 -2.53 -6.80
C GLU A 82 11.66 -1.53 -7.86
N ILE A 83 10.97 -1.45 -9.01
CA ILE A 83 11.28 -0.47 -10.08
C ILE A 83 11.20 0.96 -9.55
N LEU A 84 10.13 1.30 -8.81
CA LEU A 84 9.98 2.63 -8.24
C LEU A 84 11.07 2.93 -7.20
N HIS A 85 11.39 1.97 -6.33
CA HIS A 85 12.45 2.12 -5.33
C HIS A 85 13.80 2.42 -6.00
N ASN A 86 14.16 1.66 -7.03
CA ASN A 86 15.43 1.82 -7.76
C ASN A 86 15.51 3.14 -8.54
N ASN A 87 14.38 3.79 -8.79
CA ASN A 87 14.29 5.11 -9.41
C ASN A 87 14.04 6.23 -8.37
N ASN A 88 14.49 6.03 -7.12
CA ASN A 88 14.46 7.03 -6.04
C ASN A 88 13.06 7.56 -5.67
N VAL A 89 12.01 6.78 -5.93
CA VAL A 89 10.66 7.11 -5.47
C VAL A 89 10.57 6.88 -3.97
N ASN A 90 10.00 7.84 -3.25
CA ASN A 90 9.79 7.73 -1.82
C ASN A 90 8.53 6.90 -1.53
N LEU A 91 8.72 5.64 -1.16
CA LEU A 91 7.67 4.65 -1.00
C LEU A 91 7.24 4.51 0.46
N LYS A 92 5.93 4.59 0.68
CA LYS A 92 5.31 4.33 1.98
C LYS A 92 4.13 3.38 1.87
N SER A 93 3.94 2.56 2.90
CA SER A 93 2.78 1.69 3.06
C SER A 93 1.73 2.35 3.93
N TYR A 94 0.45 2.22 3.54
CA TYR A 94 -0.71 2.53 4.37
C TYR A 94 -1.78 1.45 4.15
N HIS A 95 -1.90 0.52 5.10
CA HIS A 95 -2.70 -0.70 4.93
C HIS A 95 -4.20 -0.48 4.74
N GLN A 96 -4.73 0.64 5.25
CA GLN A 96 -6.13 1.04 5.08
C GLN A 96 -6.35 1.87 3.79
N LEU A 97 -5.33 2.02 2.95
CA LEU A 97 -5.46 2.77 1.71
C LEU A 97 -6.46 2.10 0.77
N HIS A 98 -7.50 2.83 0.39
CA HIS A 98 -8.39 2.50 -0.72
C HIS A 98 -8.47 3.61 -1.78
N ALA A 99 -8.13 4.85 -1.41
CA ALA A 99 -8.17 6.00 -2.29
C ALA A 99 -7.24 5.83 -3.50
N LYS A 100 -7.68 6.32 -4.68
CA LYS A 100 -6.82 6.49 -5.84
C LYS A 100 -6.78 7.97 -6.21
N VAL A 101 -5.67 8.60 -5.82
CA VAL A 101 -5.48 10.04 -5.94
C VAL A 101 -4.08 10.30 -6.47
N PHE A 102 -3.99 11.08 -7.55
CA PHE A 102 -2.71 11.40 -8.21
C PHE A 102 -2.57 12.89 -8.35
N ILE A 103 -1.50 13.46 -7.79
CA ILE A 103 -1.33 14.90 -7.65
C ILE A 103 -0.03 15.30 -8.34
N PHE A 104 -0.10 16.36 -9.13
CA PHE A 104 0.98 16.87 -9.96
C PHE A 104 1.24 18.33 -9.58
N ASP A 105 2.44 18.59 -9.06
CA ASP A 105 2.94 19.90 -8.61
C ASP A 105 2.09 20.62 -7.55
N GLY A 106 1.12 19.92 -6.95
CA GLY A 106 0.09 20.52 -6.09
C GLY A 106 -0.89 21.42 -6.84
N LYS A 107 -0.87 21.38 -8.19
CA LYS A 107 -1.69 22.26 -9.05
C LYS A 107 -2.77 21.52 -9.81
N LYS A 108 -2.52 20.25 -10.13
CA LYS A 108 -3.49 19.36 -10.75
C LYS A 108 -3.62 18.09 -9.93
N SER A 109 -4.81 17.53 -9.90
CA SER A 109 -5.04 16.25 -9.24
C SER A 109 -6.06 15.40 -9.99
N VAL A 110 -5.94 14.09 -9.87
CA VAL A 110 -6.90 13.11 -10.37
C VAL A 110 -7.44 12.36 -9.17
N VAL A 111 -8.77 12.28 -9.06
CA VAL A 111 -9.48 11.42 -8.11
C VAL A 111 -10.31 10.44 -8.92
N THR A 112 -10.10 9.14 -8.72
CA THR A 112 -10.69 8.12 -9.61
C THR A 112 -10.97 6.81 -8.88
N SER A 113 -11.81 5.96 -9.47
CA SER A 113 -11.99 4.56 -9.10
C SER A 113 -10.83 3.66 -9.55
N GLY A 114 -10.04 4.08 -10.55
CA GLY A 114 -8.98 3.27 -11.16
C GLY A 114 -7.67 3.22 -10.37
N ASN A 115 -7.12 2.01 -10.17
CA ASN A 115 -5.78 1.83 -9.61
C ASN A 115 -4.66 2.11 -10.64
N LEU A 116 -3.41 2.20 -10.18
CA LEU A 116 -2.21 2.33 -11.04
C LEU A 116 -1.86 1.03 -11.77
N THR A 117 -2.80 0.52 -12.55
CA THR A 117 -2.72 -0.77 -13.26
C THR A 117 -3.18 -0.59 -14.70
N SER A 118 -2.78 -1.48 -15.62
CA SER A 118 -3.33 -1.45 -16.98
C SER A 118 -4.86 -1.57 -16.96
N GLY A 119 -5.42 -2.37 -16.04
CA GLY A 119 -6.85 -2.41 -15.77
C GLY A 119 -7.44 -1.03 -15.48
N GLY A 120 -6.91 -0.31 -14.48
CA GLY A 120 -7.43 0.99 -14.05
C GLY A 120 -7.17 2.17 -15.00
N LEU A 121 -6.20 2.07 -15.91
CA LEU A 121 -5.91 3.14 -16.87
C LEU A 121 -6.44 2.87 -18.28
N LEU A 122 -6.66 1.60 -18.66
CA LEU A 122 -7.00 1.20 -20.03
C LEU A 122 -8.26 0.33 -20.15
N HIS A 123 -8.38 -0.73 -19.35
CA HIS A 123 -9.30 -1.83 -19.68
C HIS A 123 -10.62 -1.82 -18.91
N ASN A 124 -10.59 -1.45 -17.63
CA ASN A 124 -11.79 -1.40 -16.80
C ASN A 124 -12.61 -0.17 -17.16
N TYR A 125 -13.94 -0.26 -16.97
CA TYR A 125 -14.79 0.93 -16.94
C TYR A 125 -14.52 1.70 -15.65
N GLU A 126 -13.72 2.76 -15.74
CA GLU A 126 -13.34 3.61 -14.61
C GLU A 126 -13.87 5.03 -14.81
N TYR A 127 -14.18 5.67 -13.70
CA TYR A 127 -14.69 7.04 -13.69
C TYR A 127 -13.89 7.86 -12.69
N GLY A 128 -13.70 9.14 -13.01
CA GLY A 128 -12.98 10.05 -12.14
C GLY A 128 -13.10 11.49 -12.58
N LEU A 129 -12.38 12.32 -11.85
CA LEU A 129 -12.29 13.75 -12.08
C LEU A 129 -10.83 14.15 -12.18
N LEU A 130 -10.49 14.86 -13.25
CA LEU A 130 -9.27 15.65 -13.34
C LEU A 130 -9.60 17.06 -12.83
N VAL A 131 -8.95 17.45 -11.75
CA VAL A 131 -9.01 18.77 -11.16
C VAL A 131 -7.81 19.58 -11.67
N ASP A 132 -8.08 20.60 -12.46
CA ASP A 132 -7.14 21.60 -12.96
C ASP A 132 -7.37 22.94 -12.23
N ASP A 133 -7.37 22.85 -10.90
CA ASP A 133 -7.51 23.98 -9.97
C ASP A 133 -6.44 23.89 -8.90
N ALA A 134 -5.61 24.95 -8.80
CA ALA A 134 -4.46 24.96 -7.91
C ALA A 134 -4.83 25.06 -6.43
N GLU A 135 -5.94 25.73 -6.09
CA GLU A 135 -6.36 25.87 -4.70
C GLU A 135 -6.90 24.53 -4.19
N LEU A 136 -7.80 23.91 -4.95
CA LEU A 136 -8.37 22.61 -4.59
C LEU A 136 -7.31 21.51 -4.61
N SER A 137 -6.41 21.50 -5.59
CA SER A 137 -5.31 20.53 -5.64
C SER A 137 -4.31 20.73 -4.50
N SER A 138 -4.11 21.96 -4.02
CA SER A 138 -3.29 22.20 -2.82
C SER A 138 -3.94 21.60 -1.58
N LYS A 139 -5.26 21.75 -1.39
CA LYS A 139 -5.98 21.13 -0.26
C LYS A 139 -5.86 19.60 -0.29
N ILE A 140 -6.06 18.98 -1.46
CA ILE A 140 -5.86 17.54 -1.65
C ILE A 140 -4.40 17.12 -1.36
N THR A 141 -3.44 17.98 -1.69
CA THR A 141 -2.02 17.77 -1.38
C THR A 141 -1.76 17.77 0.12
N ASP A 142 -2.38 18.69 0.87
CA ASP A 142 -2.22 18.79 2.31
C ASP A 142 -2.76 17.54 3.02
N ASP A 143 -3.95 17.06 2.62
CA ASP A 143 -4.53 15.81 3.13
C ASP A 143 -3.62 14.60 2.86
N TYR A 144 -3.11 14.49 1.63
CA TYR A 144 -2.13 13.45 1.28
C TYR A 144 -0.89 13.53 2.16
N GLN A 145 -0.32 14.73 2.33
CA GLN A 145 0.93 14.92 3.08
C GLN A 145 0.77 14.63 4.56
N ASN A 146 -0.39 14.93 5.15
CA ASN A 146 -0.70 14.61 6.54
C ASN A 146 -0.60 13.09 6.78
N ILE A 147 -1.27 12.28 5.95
CA ILE A 147 -1.17 10.82 6.02
C ILE A 147 0.26 10.37 5.69
N PHE A 148 0.84 10.88 4.61
CA PHE A 148 2.15 10.46 4.15
C PHE A 148 3.27 10.74 5.17
N ARG A 149 3.13 11.71 6.06
CA ARG A 149 4.14 12.03 7.10
C ARG A 149 3.92 11.29 8.41
N ASP A 150 2.71 10.80 8.67
CA ASP A 150 2.34 10.10 9.88
C ASP A 150 3.09 8.76 10.01
N LYS A 151 3.96 8.63 11.02
CA LYS A 151 4.81 7.45 11.25
C LYS A 151 4.06 6.29 11.93
N GLU A 152 2.93 6.59 12.57
CA GLU A 152 2.09 5.58 13.21
C GLU A 152 1.17 4.91 12.17
N LEU A 153 0.62 5.71 11.25
CA LEU A 153 -0.23 5.20 10.17
C LEU A 153 0.56 4.60 9.01
N THR A 154 1.75 5.13 8.71
CA THR A 154 2.54 4.71 7.54
C THR A 154 3.82 3.98 7.90
N GLY A 155 4.15 2.96 7.09
CA GLY A 155 5.45 2.28 7.08
C GLY A 155 6.33 2.77 5.94
N ARG A 156 7.65 2.65 6.08
CA ARG A 156 8.57 2.87 4.94
C ARG A 156 8.76 1.56 4.19
N ILE A 157 8.66 1.61 2.87
CA ILE A 157 8.94 0.43 2.03
C ILE A 157 10.40 0.53 1.59
N THR A 158 11.29 -0.11 2.34
CA THR A 158 12.74 -0.15 2.05
C THR A 158 13.10 -1.34 1.18
N ILE A 159 14.32 -1.36 0.63
CA ILE A 159 14.84 -2.52 -0.09
C ILE A 159 14.82 -3.80 0.75
N ASP A 160 15.08 -3.74 2.05
CA ASP A 160 15.01 -4.89 2.95
C ASP A 160 13.59 -5.44 3.07
N VAL A 161 12.60 -4.54 3.16
CA VAL A 161 11.17 -4.91 3.18
C VAL A 161 10.78 -5.59 1.87
N ILE A 162 11.20 -5.05 0.73
CA ILE A 162 10.94 -5.62 -0.61
C ILE A 162 11.58 -7.01 -0.73
N ASN A 163 12.85 -7.16 -0.33
CA ASN A 163 13.57 -8.42 -0.40
C ASN A 163 12.94 -9.50 0.49
N LYS A 164 12.57 -9.15 1.73
CA LYS A 164 11.85 -10.07 2.64
C LYS A 164 10.50 -10.48 2.08
N ALA A 165 9.71 -9.54 1.56
CA ALA A 165 8.42 -9.84 0.94
C ALA A 165 8.60 -10.79 -0.26
N SER A 166 9.62 -10.56 -1.10
CA SER A 166 9.96 -11.43 -2.23
C SER A 166 10.33 -12.85 -1.78
N GLN A 167 11.12 -12.99 -0.71
CA GLN A 167 11.48 -14.29 -0.13
C GLN A 167 10.24 -15.03 0.39
N ILE A 168 9.36 -14.36 1.14
CA ILE A 168 8.11 -14.93 1.64
C ILE A 168 7.25 -15.43 0.47
N LEU A 169 7.01 -14.60 -0.54
CA LEU A 169 6.19 -14.95 -1.72
C LEU A 169 6.78 -16.12 -2.53
N ARG A 170 8.12 -16.22 -2.62
CA ARG A 170 8.80 -17.33 -3.31
C ARG A 170 8.76 -18.64 -2.54
N SER A 171 8.68 -18.59 -1.20
CA SER A 171 8.65 -19.76 -0.33
C SER A 171 7.31 -20.49 -0.29
N VAL A 172 6.25 -19.95 -0.92
CA VAL A 172 4.96 -20.63 -1.03
C VAL A 172 5.07 -21.84 -1.97
N PRO A 173 4.72 -23.06 -1.50
CA PRO A 173 4.70 -24.27 -2.34
C PRO A 173 3.85 -24.06 -3.61
N LYS A 174 4.30 -24.61 -4.74
CA LYS A 174 3.64 -24.41 -6.04
C LYS A 174 2.19 -24.92 -6.04
N GLU A 175 1.90 -25.93 -5.22
CA GLU A 175 0.61 -26.58 -5.05
C GLU A 175 -0.40 -25.67 -4.33
N ARG A 176 0.08 -24.69 -3.54
CA ARG A 176 -0.76 -23.70 -2.85
C ARG A 176 -0.97 -22.42 -3.64
N LYS A 177 -0.18 -22.17 -4.70
CA LYS A 177 -0.32 -20.99 -5.58
C LYS A 177 -1.64 -21.09 -6.36
N THR A 178 -2.74 -20.70 -5.72
CA THR A 178 -4.06 -20.57 -6.32
C THR A 178 -3.97 -19.66 -7.55
N ARG A 179 -4.01 -20.24 -8.75
CA ARG A 179 -4.33 -19.53 -9.99
C ARG A 179 -5.81 -19.21 -9.94
N PHE A 180 -6.19 -18.04 -9.43
CA PHE A 180 -7.54 -17.55 -9.61
C PHE A 180 -7.77 -17.33 -11.11
N GLN A 181 -8.62 -18.15 -11.72
CA GLN A 181 -9.07 -17.94 -13.09
C GLN A 181 -10.17 -16.88 -13.07
N LEU A 182 -10.23 -16.06 -14.12
CA LEU A 182 -11.10 -14.88 -14.22
C LEU A 182 -12.62 -15.17 -14.06
N GLU A 183 -13.03 -16.44 -14.09
CA GLU A 183 -14.42 -16.88 -13.96
C GLU A 183 -14.92 -16.93 -12.49
N ASP A 184 -14.03 -16.89 -11.49
CA ASP A 184 -14.43 -16.95 -10.08
C ASP A 184 -15.09 -15.66 -9.55
N LYS A 185 -15.15 -14.58 -10.35
CA LYS A 185 -15.79 -13.31 -9.97
C LYS A 185 -17.32 -13.42 -9.82
N GLU A 186 -17.94 -14.38 -10.47
CA GLU A 186 -19.40 -14.58 -10.39
C GLU A 186 -19.84 -15.33 -9.12
N LEU A 187 -18.92 -15.96 -8.36
CA LEU A 187 -19.24 -16.66 -7.11
C LEU A 187 -19.34 -15.76 -5.87
N PHE A 188 -18.83 -14.52 -5.92
CA PHE A 188 -18.76 -13.61 -4.76
C PHE A 188 -19.95 -12.65 -4.65
N LYS A 189 -21.11 -13.00 -5.21
CA LYS A 189 -22.34 -12.17 -5.18
C LYS A 189 -23.00 -12.06 -3.78
N ARG A 190 -22.37 -12.52 -2.71
CA ARG A 190 -22.92 -12.42 -1.34
C ARG A 190 -21.86 -11.93 -0.36
N VAL A 191 -21.61 -10.62 -0.33
CA VAL A 191 -20.78 -9.99 0.73
C VAL A 191 -21.61 -9.99 2.02
N PRO A 192 -21.21 -10.72 3.07
CA PRO A 192 -20.35 -10.18 4.14
C PRO A 192 -19.41 -11.22 4.82
N VAL A 193 -18.45 -10.76 5.64
CA VAL A 193 -17.33 -11.49 6.30
C VAL A 193 -16.11 -11.76 5.39
N GLU A 194 -16.30 -11.90 4.08
CA GLU A 194 -15.21 -12.20 3.12
C GLU A 194 -14.20 -11.06 2.89
N GLU A 195 -14.56 -9.80 3.14
CA GLU A 195 -13.60 -8.67 3.03
C GLU A 195 -12.48 -8.76 4.10
N ILE A 196 -12.73 -9.48 5.21
CA ILE A 196 -11.72 -9.70 6.24
C ILE A 196 -10.72 -10.78 5.82
N ASP A 197 -11.11 -11.73 4.99
CA ASP A 197 -10.24 -12.81 4.52
C ASP A 197 -9.57 -12.50 3.18
N ALA A 198 -10.15 -11.64 2.35
CA ALA A 198 -9.56 -11.21 1.07
C ALA A 198 -8.15 -10.61 1.25
N ASP A 199 -7.99 -9.83 2.32
CA ASP A 199 -6.73 -9.20 2.71
C ASP A 199 -5.72 -10.17 3.34
N LYS A 200 -6.13 -11.38 3.76
CA LYS A 200 -5.22 -12.34 4.38
C LYS A 200 -4.34 -13.02 3.33
N TYR A 201 -3.07 -13.12 3.65
CA TYR A 201 -2.10 -13.90 2.92
C TYR A 201 -2.34 -15.39 3.13
N GLU A 202 -2.53 -16.11 2.01
CA GLU A 202 -2.92 -17.52 1.99
C GLU A 202 -1.72 -18.48 1.82
N GLY A 203 -0.49 -17.95 1.72
CA GLY A 203 0.74 -18.76 1.63
C GLY A 203 1.05 -19.57 2.91
N GLY A 204 0.32 -19.30 3.99
CA GLY A 204 0.39 -20.04 5.26
C GLY A 204 1.51 -19.60 6.19
N VAL A 205 1.35 -19.93 7.47
CA VAL A 205 2.25 -19.56 8.57
C VAL A 205 3.69 -20.01 8.33
N ASP A 206 3.91 -21.23 7.82
CA ASP A 206 5.25 -21.77 7.62
C ASP A 206 6.11 -20.95 6.64
N SER A 207 5.48 -20.46 5.56
CA SER A 207 6.17 -19.63 4.55
C SER A 207 6.64 -18.30 5.13
N ILE A 208 5.85 -17.70 6.03
CA ILE A 208 6.23 -16.50 6.76
C ILE A 208 7.34 -16.85 7.74
N ARG A 209 7.09 -17.82 8.62
CA ARG A 209 7.96 -18.20 9.74
C ARG A 209 9.38 -18.57 9.31
N ALA A 210 9.52 -19.27 8.19
CA ALA A 210 10.83 -19.68 7.65
C ALA A 210 11.74 -18.50 7.29
N ASN A 211 11.16 -17.31 7.05
CA ASN A 211 11.87 -16.11 6.63
C ASN A 211 12.03 -15.07 7.76
N LEU A 212 11.52 -15.34 8.97
CA LEU A 212 11.70 -14.49 10.15
C LEU A 212 12.80 -15.04 11.06
N LYS A 213 13.51 -14.17 11.80
CA LYS A 213 14.58 -14.59 12.75
C LYS A 213 14.57 -13.76 14.04
N GLY A 214 15.05 -14.36 15.13
CA GLY A 214 15.15 -13.71 16.44
C GLY A 214 13.82 -13.09 16.89
N TRP A 215 13.88 -11.87 17.44
CA TRP A 215 12.70 -11.13 17.93
C TRP A 215 11.51 -11.10 16.95
N GLU A 216 11.77 -10.94 15.65
CA GLU A 216 10.72 -10.88 14.63
C GLU A 216 9.94 -12.20 14.56
N LYS A 217 10.67 -13.33 14.57
CA LYS A 217 10.10 -14.67 14.57
C LYS A 217 9.41 -14.98 15.89
N ASP A 218 10.03 -14.64 17.01
CA ASP A 218 9.51 -14.98 18.33
C ASP A 218 8.23 -14.18 18.66
N VAL A 219 8.15 -12.91 18.22
CA VAL A 219 6.91 -12.13 18.28
C VAL A 219 5.86 -12.69 17.32
N PHE A 220 6.22 -13.08 16.10
CA PHE A 220 5.28 -13.72 15.18
C PHE A 220 4.72 -15.05 15.73
N ASP A 221 5.56 -15.88 16.36
CA ASP A 221 5.15 -17.12 17.02
C ASP A 221 4.15 -16.82 18.17
N VAL A 222 4.38 -15.79 18.99
CA VAL A 222 3.40 -15.31 19.99
C VAL A 222 2.09 -14.87 19.35
N LEU A 223 2.13 -14.16 18.22
CA LEU A 223 0.91 -13.72 17.54
C LEU A 223 0.07 -14.91 17.06
N ASN A 224 0.68 -16.01 16.63
CA ASN A 224 -0.04 -17.21 16.22
C ASN A 224 -0.74 -17.94 17.39
N GLU A 225 -0.31 -17.72 18.63
CA GLU A 225 -0.99 -18.26 19.83
C GLU A 225 -2.20 -17.43 20.27
N ILE A 226 -2.32 -16.18 19.80
CA ILE A 226 -3.50 -15.35 20.04
C ILE A 226 -4.61 -15.79 19.07
N ASN A 227 -5.67 -16.45 19.56
CA ASN A 227 -6.73 -17.00 18.70
C ASN A 227 -7.57 -15.96 17.92
N LEU A 228 -7.40 -14.66 18.20
CA LEU A 228 -8.12 -13.58 17.53
C LEU A 228 -7.28 -13.01 16.38
N ASP A 229 -7.96 -12.70 15.26
CA ASP A 229 -7.36 -11.97 14.14
C ASP A 229 -7.07 -10.50 14.49
N ILE A 230 -7.90 -9.90 15.35
CA ILE A 230 -7.74 -8.55 15.86
C ILE A 230 -7.31 -8.63 17.33
N PHE A 231 -6.21 -7.97 17.66
CA PHE A 231 -5.64 -8.00 19.00
C PHE A 231 -5.15 -6.61 19.42
N LYS A 232 -5.02 -6.39 20.73
CA LYS A 232 -4.44 -5.16 21.27
C LYS A 232 -2.97 -5.39 21.61
N LEU A 233 -2.17 -4.33 21.55
CA LEU A 233 -0.77 -4.34 21.99
C LEU A 233 -0.61 -4.93 23.40
N LYS A 234 -1.55 -4.65 24.30
CA LYS A 234 -1.59 -5.19 25.66
C LYS A 234 -1.75 -6.72 25.72
N ASP A 235 -2.33 -7.35 24.70
CA ASP A 235 -2.47 -8.80 24.63
C ASP A 235 -1.12 -9.46 24.34
N VAL A 236 -0.27 -8.81 23.54
CA VAL A 236 1.10 -9.28 23.28
C VAL A 236 1.99 -9.10 24.52
N TYR A 237 1.78 -8.03 25.29
CA TYR A 237 2.51 -7.80 26.55
C TYR A 237 2.29 -8.90 27.60
N LYS A 238 1.23 -9.70 27.50
CA LYS A 238 1.03 -10.87 28.38
C LYS A 238 2.12 -11.93 28.20
N TYR A 239 2.86 -11.90 27.09
CA TYR A 239 3.95 -12.82 26.76
C TYR A 239 5.34 -12.22 27.06
N GLU A 240 5.41 -11.10 27.78
CA GLU A 240 6.67 -10.40 28.09
C GLU A 240 7.70 -11.31 28.75
N ASP A 241 7.31 -12.09 29.77
CA ASP A 241 8.26 -12.95 30.51
C ASP A 241 8.86 -14.05 29.63
N ARG A 242 8.06 -14.64 28.73
CA ARG A 242 8.55 -15.61 27.73
C ARG A 242 9.50 -14.96 26.73
N LEU A 243 9.15 -13.80 26.20
CA LEU A 243 10.02 -13.09 25.26
C LEU A 243 11.32 -12.62 25.95
N LYS A 244 11.26 -12.29 27.24
CA LYS A 244 12.43 -11.98 28.06
C LYS A 244 13.33 -13.20 28.28
N SER A 245 12.76 -14.39 28.50
CA SER A 245 13.57 -15.61 28.66
C SER A 245 14.26 -16.03 27.37
N LEU A 246 13.62 -15.84 26.21
CA LEU A 246 14.23 -16.05 24.89
C LEU A 246 15.31 -15.01 24.54
N HIS A 247 15.20 -13.81 25.11
CA HIS A 247 16.09 -12.68 24.82
C HIS A 247 16.60 -11.99 26.11
N PRO A 248 17.37 -12.70 26.97
CA PRO A 248 17.65 -12.29 28.35
C PRO A 248 18.50 -11.02 28.45
N ARG A 249 19.21 -10.65 27.38
CA ARG A 249 20.06 -9.44 27.34
C ARG A 249 19.26 -8.14 27.13
N ASN A 250 17.99 -8.21 26.76
CA ASN A 250 17.18 -7.02 26.48
C ASN A 250 16.43 -6.56 27.74
N ARG A 251 16.67 -5.31 28.16
CA ARG A 251 16.02 -4.70 29.34
C ARG A 251 14.69 -4.00 29.00
N TYR A 252 14.40 -3.74 27.73
CA TYR A 252 13.24 -2.99 27.26
C TYR A 252 12.34 -3.87 26.36
N VAL A 253 11.76 -4.92 26.95
CA VAL A 253 11.01 -5.94 26.21
C VAL A 253 9.76 -5.37 25.54
N LYS A 254 8.95 -4.58 26.25
CA LYS A 254 7.74 -3.94 25.68
C LYS A 254 8.04 -3.03 24.49
N ASP A 255 9.13 -2.28 24.55
CA ASP A 255 9.56 -1.39 23.47
C ASP A 255 9.98 -2.20 22.25
N LYS A 256 10.69 -3.31 22.50
CA LYS A 256 11.08 -4.22 21.43
C LYS A 256 9.89 -4.92 20.78
N ILE A 257 8.88 -5.31 21.56
CA ILE A 257 7.60 -5.83 21.05
C ILE A 257 6.95 -4.81 20.12
N ARG A 258 6.80 -3.55 20.55
CA ARG A 258 6.25 -2.47 19.72
C ARG A 258 7.01 -2.31 18.41
N GLN A 259 8.35 -2.31 18.48
CA GLN A 259 9.20 -2.25 17.29
C GLN A 259 8.97 -3.45 16.35
N GLN A 260 8.83 -4.68 16.87
CA GLN A 260 8.58 -5.85 16.02
C GLN A 260 7.19 -5.82 15.39
N LEU A 261 6.17 -5.33 16.07
CA LEU A 261 4.85 -5.14 15.47
C LEU A 261 4.89 -4.13 14.32
N GLN A 262 5.68 -3.06 14.45
CA GLN A 262 5.92 -2.12 13.35
C GLN A 262 6.67 -2.79 12.20
N VAL A 263 7.68 -3.63 12.48
CA VAL A 263 8.38 -4.41 11.43
C VAL A 263 7.43 -5.35 10.69
N LEU A 264 6.62 -6.14 11.41
CA LEU A 264 5.65 -7.06 10.82
C LEU A 264 4.56 -6.31 10.04
N ARG A 265 4.15 -5.13 10.51
CA ARG A 265 3.27 -4.22 9.77
C ARG A 265 3.94 -3.77 8.48
N ASP A 266 5.18 -3.30 8.53
CA ASP A 266 5.88 -2.78 7.36
C ASP A 266 6.15 -3.88 6.32
N LEU A 267 6.23 -5.14 6.74
CA LEU A 267 6.27 -6.32 5.87
C LEU A 267 4.93 -6.70 5.23
N GLY A 268 3.84 -6.02 5.57
CA GLY A 268 2.50 -6.32 5.04
C GLY A 268 1.81 -7.51 5.73
N LEU A 269 2.28 -7.93 6.91
CA LEU A 269 1.70 -9.02 7.70
C LEU A 269 0.69 -8.51 8.74
N LEU A 270 0.84 -7.27 9.20
CA LEU A 270 -0.07 -6.65 10.14
C LEU A 270 -0.68 -5.37 9.58
N GLN A 271 -1.93 -5.12 9.94
CA GLN A 271 -2.60 -3.84 9.76
C GLN A 271 -2.73 -3.15 11.12
N PHE A 272 -2.22 -1.92 11.24
CA PHE A 272 -2.49 -1.08 12.41
C PHE A 272 -3.84 -0.36 12.23
N LEU A 273 -4.72 -0.53 13.22
CA LEU A 273 -6.07 0.04 13.21
C LEU A 273 -6.19 1.32 14.06
N GLY A 274 -5.12 1.71 14.77
CA GLY A 274 -5.12 2.84 15.71
C GLY A 274 -5.31 2.41 17.17
N GLY A 275 -4.94 3.28 18.11
CA GLY A 275 -5.15 3.03 19.55
C GLY A 275 -4.44 1.79 20.11
N GLY A 276 -3.33 1.35 19.50
CA GLY A 276 -2.65 0.11 19.87
C GLY A 276 -3.36 -1.16 19.41
N VAL A 277 -4.32 -1.07 18.49
CA VAL A 277 -5.06 -2.21 17.92
C VAL A 277 -4.46 -2.63 16.59
N TYR A 278 -4.27 -3.94 16.40
CA TYR A 278 -3.70 -4.55 15.21
C TYR A 278 -4.59 -5.66 14.69
N ARG A 279 -4.51 -5.91 13.38
CA ARG A 279 -5.14 -7.04 12.70
C ARG A 279 -4.10 -7.86 11.95
N LYS A 280 -4.20 -9.18 12.04
CA LYS A 280 -3.41 -10.14 11.27
C LYS A 280 -3.87 -10.18 9.83
N LEU A 281 -2.91 -10.21 8.91
CA LEU A 281 -3.14 -10.30 7.47
C LEU A 281 -2.62 -11.63 6.91
N TRP A 282 -2.73 -12.72 7.66
CA TRP A 282 -2.43 -14.08 7.19
C TRP A 282 -3.47 -15.07 7.71
N LYS A 283 -3.66 -16.17 6.98
CA LYS A 283 -4.46 -17.32 7.47
C LYS A 283 -3.61 -18.18 8.41
N GLY A 284 -4.17 -18.47 9.57
CA GLY A 284 -3.61 -19.41 10.56
C GLY A 284 -3.66 -20.84 10.07
#